data_AF-A0A9Q4CLW7-F1
#
_entry.id   AF-A0A9Q4CLW7-F1
#
_cell.length_a   1.000
_cell.length_b   1.000
_cell.length_c   1.000
_cell.angle_alpha   90.00
_cell.angle_beta   90.00
_cell.angle_gamma   90.00
#
_symmetry.space_group_name_H-M   'P 1'
#
loop_
_entity.id
_entity.type
_entity.pdbx_description
1 polymer ?
#
loop_
_entity_poly.entity_id
_entity_poly.type
_entity_poly.pdbx_seq_one_letter_code
_entity_poly.pdbx_strand_id
1 'polypeptide(L)' 'MSLENAPDEVKLAVDLICLLEENRIPAETVLAALQIVRRDYENKLRDTDGDQAG' A
#
# COMPACT_ATOMS: atom_id res chain seq x y z
N MET A 1 -1.24 19.83 13.99
CA MET A 1 -1.98 19.59 12.74
C MET A 1 -2.28 18.12 12.69
N SER A 2 -3.56 17.76 12.71
CA SER A 2 -3.96 16.38 12.97
C SER A 2 -4.18 15.60 11.68
N LEU A 3 -3.53 14.44 11.60
CA LEU A 3 -3.82 13.38 10.62
C LEU A 3 -5.24 12.80 10.78
N GLU A 4 -6.01 13.22 11.80
CA GLU A 4 -7.35 12.70 12.11
C GLU A 4 -8.35 12.85 10.94
N ASN A 5 -8.24 13.95 10.16
CA ASN A 5 -9.11 14.21 9.00
C ASN A 5 -8.50 13.80 7.65
N ALA A 6 -7.33 13.16 7.64
CA ALA A 6 -6.75 12.67 6.38
C ALA A 6 -7.55 11.46 5.84
N PRO A 7 -7.64 11.30 4.50
CA PRO A 7 -8.22 10.10 3.90
C PRO A 7 -7.44 8.85 4.32
N ASP A 8 -8.10 7.71 4.37
CA ASP A 8 -7.53 6.45 4.88
C ASP A 8 -6.26 6.03 4.13
N GLU A 9 -6.20 6.26 2.81
CA GLU A 9 -5.00 6.00 2.00
C GLU A 9 -3.78 6.80 2.46
N VAL A 10 -3.97 8.06 2.87
CA VAL A 10 -2.90 8.93 3.34
C VAL A 10 -2.45 8.51 4.73
N LYS A 11 -3.38 8.15 5.62
CA LYS A 11 -3.06 7.63 6.95
C LYS A 11 -2.25 6.34 6.85
N LEU A 12 -2.68 5.42 5.98
CA LEU A 12 -2.00 4.15 5.74
C LEU A 12 -0.60 4.37 5.15
N ALA A 13 -0.45 5.28 4.18
CA ALA A 13 0.85 5.61 3.62
C ALA A 13 1.82 6.17 4.67
N VAL A 14 1.34 7.03 5.57
CA VAL A 14 2.16 7.61 6.65
C VAL A 14 2.62 6.53 7.63
N ASP A 15 1.73 5.62 8.02
CA ASP A 15 2.04 4.51 8.93
C ASP A 15 3.09 3.56 8.32
N LEU A 16 2.90 3.19 7.05
CA LEU A 16 3.85 2.39 6.28
C LEU A 16 5.23 3.06 6.18
N ILE A 17 5.28 4.37 5.90
CA ILE A 17 6.56 5.10 5.82
C ILE A 17 7.26 5.08 7.17
N CYS A 18 6.55 5.37 8.26
CA CYS A 18 7.10 5.35 9.60
C CYS A 18 7.70 3.96 9.94
N LEU A 19 6.95 2.89 9.68
CA LEU A 19 7.41 1.51 9.90
C LEU A 19 8.68 1.17 9.10
N LEU A 20 8.73 1.58 7.83
CA LEU A 20 9.86 1.30 6.95
C LEU A 20 11.12 2.08 7.36
N GLU A 21 10.95 3.33 7.81
CA GLU A 21 12.03 4.16 8.36
C GLU A 21 12.57 3.58 9.67
N GLU A 22 11.68 3.12 10.57
CA GLU A 22 12.08 2.48 11.83
C GLU A 22 12.91 1.21 11.58
N ASN A 23 12.58 0.46 10.55
CA ASN A 23 13.33 -0.74 10.12
C ASN A 23 14.57 -0.41 9.27
N ARG A 24 14.86 0.88 9.02
CA ARG A 24 15.99 1.36 8.20
C ARG A 24 16.06 0.72 6.82
N ILE A 25 14.89 0.45 6.22
CA ILE A 25 14.82 -0.11 4.87
C ILE A 25 15.23 0.97 3.87
N PRO A 26 16.17 0.70 2.95
CA PRO A 26 16.56 1.68 1.96
C PRO A 26 15.42 1.98 0.99
N ALA A 27 15.27 3.24 0.59
CA ALA A 27 14.16 3.71 -0.23
C ALA A 27 14.04 2.97 -1.58
N GLU A 28 15.15 2.56 -2.18
CA GLU A 28 15.15 1.75 -3.41
C GLU A 28 14.45 0.40 -3.21
N THR A 29 14.70 -0.28 -2.09
CA THR A 29 14.06 -1.55 -1.74
C THR A 29 12.58 -1.35 -1.42
N VAL A 30 12.24 -0.27 -0.71
CA VAL A 30 10.84 0.11 -0.46
C VAL A 30 10.09 0.30 -1.78
N LEU A 31 10.63 1.09 -2.70
CA LEU A 31 9.98 1.37 -3.98
C LEU A 31 9.81 0.09 -4.83
N ALA A 32 10.81 -0.80 -4.83
CA ALA A 32 10.70 -2.09 -5.49
C ALA A 32 9.60 -2.96 -4.86
N ALA A 33 9.53 -3.04 -3.54
CA ALA A 33 8.50 -3.79 -2.82
C ALA A 33 7.09 -3.21 -3.05
N LEU A 34 6.93 -1.88 -3.00
CA LEU A 34 5.66 -1.21 -3.26
C LEU A 34 5.14 -1.48 -4.67
N GLN A 35 6.02 -1.60 -5.67
CA GLN A 35 5.61 -2.01 -7.02
C GLN A 35 5.04 -3.43 -7.07
N ILE A 36 5.62 -4.35 -6.30
CA ILE A 36 5.14 -5.73 -6.21
C ILE A 36 3.78 -5.75 -5.52
N VAL A 37 3.67 -5.08 -4.36
CA VAL A 37 2.42 -4.96 -3.59
C VAL A 37 1.32 -4.34 -4.45
N ARG A 38 1.62 -3.26 -5.18
CA ARG A 38 0.66 -2.62 -6.08
C ARG A 38 0.10 -3.61 -7.10
N ARG A 39 0.98 -4.36 -7.77
CA ARG A 39 0.59 -5.37 -8.77
C ARG A 39 -0.27 -6.49 -8.17
N ASP A 40 0.01 -6.90 -6.94
CA ASP A 40 -0.78 -7.91 -6.23
C ASP A 40 -2.21 -7.42 -5.96
N TYR A 41 -2.36 -6.19 -5.46
CA TYR A 41 -3.68 -5.57 -5.26
C TYR A 41 -4.40 -5.28 -6.58
N GLU A 42 -3.69 -4.83 -7.62
CA GLU A 42 -4.25 -4.69 -8.98
C GLU A 42 -4.79 -6.04 -9.48
N ASN A 43 -4.07 -7.13 -9.26
CA ASN A 43 -4.55 -8.47 -9.61
C ASN A 43 -5.76 -8.90 -8.76
N LYS A 44 -5.75 -8.67 -7.45
CA LYS A 44 -6.89 -8.98 -6.57
C LYS A 44 -8.17 -8.22 -6.96
N LEU A 45 -8.05 -6.96 -7.36
CA LEU A 45 -9.18 -6.17 -7.85
C LEU A 45 -9.74 -6.75 -9.16
N ARG A 46 -8.88 -7.27 -10.03
CA ARG A 46 -9.28 -7.93 -11.29
C ARG A 46 -9.88 -9.31 -11.04
N ASP A 47 -9.39 -10.03 -10.05
CA ASP A 47 -9.88 -11.36 -9.64
C ASP A 47 -11.26 -11.26 -8.96
N THR A 48 -11.48 -10.19 -8.19
CA THR A 48 -12.77 -9.90 -7.54
C THR A 48 -13.87 -9.57 -8.56
N ASP A 49 -13.51 -9.08 -9.76
CA ASP A 49 -14.44 -8.85 -10.88
C ASP A 49 -14.79 -10.17 -11.63
N GLY A 50 -13.98 -11.22 -11.47
CA GLY A 50 -14.18 -12.53 -12.11
C GLY A 50 -15.07 -13.52 -11.34
N ASP A 51 -15.34 -13.27 -10.05
CA ASP A 51 -16.11 -14.17 -9.17
C ASP A 51 -17.62 -13.82 -9.08
N GLN A 52 -18.12 -12.91 -9.91
CA GLN A 52 -19.57 -12.62 -10.05
C GLN A 52 -20.17 -13.05 -11.40
N ALA A 53 -19.52 -13.99 -12.10
CA ALA A 53 -20.06 -14.62 -13.29
C ALA A 53 -19.91 -16.15 -13.21
N GLY A 54 -20.67 -16.78 -12.31
CA GLY A 54 -20.80 -18.23 -12.18
C GLY A 54 -22.18 -18.62 -11.67
#